data_AF-A0A6G8RR59-F1
#
_entry.id   AF-A0A6G8RR59-F1
#
_cell.length_a   1.000
_cell.length_b   1.000
_cell.length_c   1.000
_cell.angle_alpha   90.00
_cell.angle_beta   90.00
_cell.angle_gamma   90.00
#
_symmetry.space_group_name_H-M   'P 1'
#
loop_
_entity.id
_entity.type
_entity.pdbx_description
1 polymer ?
#
loop_
_entity_poly.entity_id
_entity_poly.type
_entity_poly.pdbx_seq_one_letter_code
_entity_poly.pdbx_strand_id
1 'polypeptide(L)'
;SNHWTMAWTGLEINTLAILPLISKPHHPRAIEAATKYFLVQAAASTLLLFSSTTNALFTGQWDITQLTHPISCLLLTAAISIKLGLVPFHFWFPEVLQGSSLTTGLLLATAMKFPPITLFLLTSPSLNHTLLTIMAIFSAALGGWAGLNQTQIRKIMAFSSISHLGWMTIIIIYNPKLTLITFYLYCMMTTAIFLTLKTT
;
A
#
# COMPACT_ATOMS: atom_id res chain seq x y z
N SER A 1 -6.42 6.10 16.41
CA SER A 1 -6.92 7.49 16.42
C SER A 1 -8.17 7.53 15.59
N ASN A 2 -9.14 8.39 15.92
CA ASN A 2 -10.39 8.51 15.16
C ASN A 2 -10.41 9.75 14.26
N HIS A 3 -9.37 10.58 14.30
CA HIS A 3 -9.30 11.85 13.56
C HIS A 3 -8.44 11.73 12.30
N TRP A 4 -8.93 12.22 11.16
CA TRP A 4 -8.25 12.17 9.86
C TRP A 4 -6.84 12.75 9.86
N THR A 5 -6.63 13.91 10.49
CA THR A 5 -5.30 14.54 10.56
C THR A 5 -4.29 13.67 11.31
N MET A 6 -4.72 12.96 12.36
CA MET A 6 -3.85 12.06 13.11
C MET A 6 -3.53 10.79 12.30
N ALA A 7 -4.49 10.26 11.55
CA ALA A 7 -4.23 9.17 10.62
C ALA A 7 -3.24 9.57 9.52
N TRP A 8 -3.41 10.77 8.94
CA TRP A 8 -2.49 11.29 7.93
C TRP A 8 -1.08 11.51 8.47
N THR A 9 -0.93 12.17 9.63
CA THR A 9 0.39 12.39 10.25
C THR A 9 1.09 11.07 10.55
N GLY A 10 0.37 10.06 11.03
CA GLY A 10 0.93 8.71 11.23
C GLY A 10 1.44 8.08 9.93
N LEU A 11 0.72 8.24 8.82
CA LEU A 11 1.16 7.78 7.51
C LEU A 11 2.37 8.55 6.99
N GLU A 12 2.48 9.84 7.24
CA GLU A 12 3.65 10.64 6.84
C GLU A 12 4.90 10.34 7.67
N ILE A 13 4.74 10.10 8.97
CA ILE A 13 5.86 9.65 9.80
C ILE A 13 6.39 8.32 9.26
N ASN A 14 5.50 7.42 8.84
CA ASN A 14 5.87 6.14 8.26
C ASN A 14 6.65 6.29 6.93
N THR A 15 6.20 7.20 6.04
CA THR A 15 6.87 7.46 4.76
C THR A 15 8.24 8.11 4.97
N LEU A 16 8.37 9.06 5.89
CA LEU A 16 9.64 9.72 6.17
C LEU A 16 10.63 8.79 6.88
N ALA A 17 10.16 7.94 7.80
CA ALA A 17 11.01 7.05 8.56
C ALA A 17 11.70 5.96 7.72
N ILE A 18 11.10 5.52 6.61
CA ILE A 18 11.66 4.47 5.76
C ILE A 18 12.67 4.99 4.73
N LEU A 19 12.66 6.29 4.40
CA LEU A 19 13.55 6.86 3.38
C LEU A 19 15.05 6.63 3.69
N PRO A 20 15.55 6.91 4.91
CA PRO A 20 16.96 6.67 5.23
C PRO A 20 17.35 5.19 5.15
N LEU A 21 16.39 4.30 5.42
CA LEU A 21 16.62 2.87 5.33
C LEU A 21 16.74 2.44 3.86
N ILE A 22 15.92 2.97 2.96
CA ILE A 22 16.01 2.69 1.52
C ILE A 22 17.34 3.20 0.95
N SER A 23 17.77 4.42 1.32
CA SER A 23 18.98 5.05 0.79
C SER A 23 20.29 4.63 1.48
N LYS A 24 20.22 3.81 2.54
CA LYS A 24 21.36 3.32 3.32
C LYS A 24 22.57 2.82 2.51
N PRO A 25 22.44 2.06 1.40
CA PRO A 25 23.63 1.57 0.68
C PRO A 25 24.34 2.66 -0.13
N HIS A 26 23.82 3.89 -0.20
CA HIS A 26 24.40 5.04 -0.91
C HIS A 26 24.75 4.78 -2.39
N HIS A 27 24.07 3.82 -3.02
CA HIS A 27 24.22 3.48 -4.44
C HIS A 27 23.18 4.26 -5.27
N PRO A 28 23.46 4.69 -6.52
CA PRO A 28 22.53 5.45 -7.36
C PRO A 28 21.15 4.78 -7.48
N ARG A 29 21.11 3.45 -7.62
CA ARG A 29 19.86 2.67 -7.64
C ARG A 29 19.01 2.79 -6.36
N ALA A 30 19.66 2.90 -5.20
CA ALA A 30 18.96 3.05 -3.93
C ALA A 30 18.42 4.48 -3.75
N ILE A 31 19.15 5.47 -4.26
CA ILE A 31 18.69 6.86 -4.33
C ILE A 31 17.47 6.96 -5.26
N GLU A 32 17.53 6.34 -6.45
CA GLU A 32 16.40 6.26 -7.38
C GLU A 32 15.17 5.57 -6.76
N ALA A 33 15.39 4.48 -6.01
CA ALA A 33 14.31 3.82 -5.27
C ALA A 33 13.70 4.75 -4.20
N ALA A 34 14.54 5.46 -3.43
CA ALA A 34 14.06 6.39 -2.41
C ALA A 34 13.27 7.55 -3.01
N THR A 35 13.72 8.13 -4.14
CA THR A 35 13.01 9.23 -4.81
C THR A 35 11.68 8.76 -5.41
N LYS A 36 11.64 7.60 -6.07
CA LYS A 36 10.39 7.00 -6.59
C LYS A 36 9.39 6.73 -5.46
N TYR A 37 9.86 6.15 -4.36
CA TYR A 37 9.02 5.92 -3.18
C TYR A 37 8.46 7.23 -2.64
N PHE A 38 9.32 8.22 -2.41
CA PHE A 38 8.92 9.51 -1.84
C PHE A 38 7.85 10.19 -2.69
N LEU A 39 8.08 10.34 -4.00
CA LEU A 39 7.16 11.06 -4.89
C LEU A 39 5.78 10.42 -4.92
N VAL A 40 5.71 9.10 -5.05
CA VAL A 40 4.43 8.39 -5.11
C VAL A 40 3.72 8.42 -3.77
N GLN A 41 4.44 8.26 -2.66
CA GLN A 41 3.84 8.25 -1.33
C GLN A 41 3.39 9.63 -0.85
N ALA A 42 4.09 10.70 -1.26
CA ALA A 42 3.69 12.08 -1.04
C ALA A 42 2.47 12.46 -1.89
N ALA A 43 2.40 12.00 -3.14
CA ALA A 43 1.19 12.15 -3.96
C ALA A 43 -0.01 11.42 -3.34
N ALA A 44 0.21 10.22 -2.80
CA ALA A 44 -0.85 9.47 -2.13
C ALA A 44 -1.30 10.12 -0.81
N SER A 45 -0.38 10.68 -0.04
CA SER A 45 -0.70 11.33 1.24
C SER A 45 -1.41 12.67 1.06
N THR A 46 -1.01 13.46 0.07
CA THR A 46 -1.72 14.69 -0.31
C THR A 46 -3.13 14.39 -0.81
N LEU A 47 -3.31 13.32 -1.59
CA LEU A 47 -4.63 12.90 -2.07
C LEU A 47 -5.53 12.38 -0.92
N LEU A 48 -4.95 11.75 0.10
CA LEU A 48 -5.65 11.38 1.34
C LEU A 48 -6.07 12.61 2.16
N LEU A 49 -5.20 13.63 2.29
CA LEU A 49 -5.62 14.88 2.91
C LEU A 49 -6.74 15.52 2.12
N PHE A 50 -6.64 15.55 0.79
CA PHE A 50 -7.67 16.12 -0.08
C PHE A 50 -9.01 15.38 0.04
N SER A 51 -9.02 14.05 0.19
CA SER A 51 -10.26 13.32 0.47
C SER A 51 -10.87 13.72 1.83
N SER A 52 -10.05 13.86 2.87
CA SER A 52 -10.53 14.26 4.20
C SER A 52 -11.04 15.70 4.26
N THR A 53 -10.37 16.65 3.59
CA THR A 53 -10.77 18.06 3.56
C THR A 53 -12.04 18.25 2.74
N THR A 54 -12.18 17.56 1.61
CA THR A 54 -13.42 17.58 0.83
C THR A 54 -14.59 16.99 1.63
N ASN A 55 -14.39 15.89 2.35
CA ASN A 55 -15.43 15.34 3.22
C ASN A 55 -15.81 16.31 4.36
N ALA A 56 -14.82 16.92 5.02
CA ALA A 56 -15.04 17.89 6.08
C ALA A 56 -15.73 19.16 5.58
N LEU A 57 -15.50 19.58 4.32
CA LEU A 57 -16.19 20.70 3.70
C LEU A 57 -17.70 20.45 3.55
N PHE A 58 -18.12 19.21 3.29
CA PHE A 58 -19.53 18.85 3.17
C PHE A 58 -20.21 18.47 4.49
N THR A 59 -19.47 17.84 5.42
CA THR A 59 -20.05 17.27 6.65
C THR A 59 -19.71 18.07 7.92
N GLY A 60 -18.67 18.90 7.90
CA GLY A 60 -18.12 19.58 9.07
C GLY A 60 -17.38 18.67 10.05
N GLN A 61 -17.20 17.38 9.74
CA GLN A 61 -16.61 16.38 10.64
C GLN A 61 -15.27 15.84 10.11
N TRP A 62 -14.38 15.52 11.05
CA TRP A 62 -13.03 14.99 10.78
C TRP A 62 -12.86 13.54 11.26
N ASP A 63 -13.96 12.85 11.55
CA ASP A 63 -13.94 11.46 11.99
C ASP A 63 -13.68 10.51 10.80
N ILE A 64 -12.85 9.49 11.03
CA ILE A 64 -12.46 8.49 10.01
C ILE A 64 -13.66 7.68 9.54
N THR A 65 -14.60 7.37 10.44
CA THR A 65 -15.77 6.53 10.10
C THR A 65 -16.89 7.27 9.37
N GLN A 66 -16.82 8.60 9.29
CA GLN A 66 -17.89 9.45 8.76
C GLN A 66 -17.55 9.99 7.37
N LEU A 67 -17.16 9.11 6.46
CA LEU A 67 -16.80 9.48 5.10
C LEU A 67 -17.97 9.18 4.15
N THR A 68 -18.70 10.23 3.76
CA THR A 68 -20.03 10.08 3.13
C THR A 68 -20.08 10.66 1.72
N HIS A 69 -19.24 11.65 1.41
CA HIS A 69 -19.30 12.30 0.11
C HIS A 69 -18.67 11.44 -0.99
N PRO A 70 -19.35 11.14 -2.11
CA PRO A 70 -18.89 10.14 -3.10
C PRO A 70 -17.53 10.49 -3.73
N ILE A 71 -17.25 11.78 -3.93
CA ILE A 71 -15.94 12.24 -4.43
C ILE A 71 -14.84 11.95 -3.40
N SER A 72 -15.12 12.16 -2.10
CA SER A 72 -14.16 11.86 -1.05
C SER A 72 -13.90 10.36 -0.92
N CYS A 73 -14.94 9.52 -1.05
CA CYS A 73 -14.83 8.06 -1.08
C CYS A 73 -13.93 7.59 -2.22
N LEU A 74 -14.14 8.14 -3.42
CA LEU A 74 -13.33 7.82 -4.60
C LEU A 74 -11.88 8.24 -4.41
N LEU A 75 -11.64 9.47 -3.94
CA LEU A 75 -10.29 9.95 -3.65
C LEU A 75 -9.61 9.09 -2.57
N LEU A 76 -10.32 8.75 -1.49
CA LEU A 76 -9.76 7.89 -0.45
C LEU A 76 -9.38 6.50 -1.01
N THR A 77 -10.26 5.88 -1.81
CA THR A 77 -9.94 4.59 -2.44
C THR A 77 -8.69 4.68 -3.32
N ALA A 78 -8.52 5.76 -4.07
CA ALA A 78 -7.34 5.99 -4.89
C ALA A 78 -6.08 6.26 -4.04
N ALA A 79 -6.18 7.06 -2.98
CA ALA A 79 -5.05 7.34 -2.10
C ALA A 79 -4.49 6.07 -1.46
N ILE A 80 -5.38 5.24 -0.89
CA ILE A 80 -4.96 3.99 -0.23
C ILE A 80 -4.42 2.99 -1.26
N SER A 81 -5.01 2.93 -2.45
CA SER A 81 -4.54 2.04 -3.52
C SER A 81 -3.15 2.43 -4.04
N ILE A 82 -2.84 3.72 -4.16
CA ILE A 82 -1.49 4.21 -4.46
C ILE A 82 -0.51 3.82 -3.35
N LYS A 83 -0.87 4.05 -2.07
CA LYS A 83 0.00 3.71 -0.92
C LYS A 83 0.34 2.22 -0.88
N LEU A 84 -0.62 1.35 -1.20
CA LEU A 84 -0.43 -0.11 -1.20
C LEU A 84 0.25 -0.64 -2.46
N GLY A 85 0.18 0.09 -3.57
CA GLY A 85 0.69 -0.33 -4.88
C GLY A 85 -0.25 -1.29 -5.62
N LEU A 86 -1.56 -1.07 -5.53
CA LEU A 86 -2.55 -1.80 -6.35
C LEU A 86 -2.48 -1.34 -7.81
N VAL A 87 -2.96 -2.16 -8.74
CA VAL A 87 -3.11 -1.75 -10.14
C VAL A 87 -4.19 -0.68 -10.24
N PRO A 88 -3.99 0.42 -11.01
CA PRO A 88 -2.88 0.70 -11.93
C PRO A 88 -1.61 1.32 -11.30
N PHE A 89 -1.65 1.70 -10.03
CA PHE A 89 -0.59 2.41 -9.31
C PHE A 89 0.59 1.56 -8.82
N HIS A 90 0.74 0.34 -9.33
CA HIS A 90 1.71 -0.66 -8.87
C HIS A 90 3.16 -0.43 -9.32
N PHE A 91 3.40 0.40 -10.35
CA PHE A 91 4.70 0.50 -11.03
C PHE A 91 5.89 0.86 -10.12
N TRP A 92 5.65 1.63 -9.06
CA TRP A 92 6.72 2.00 -8.14
C TRP A 92 7.24 0.81 -7.31
N PHE A 93 6.37 -0.15 -6.97
CA PHE A 93 6.70 -1.15 -5.96
C PHE A 93 7.80 -2.12 -6.40
N PRO A 94 7.77 -2.71 -7.61
CA PRO A 94 8.86 -3.58 -8.09
C PRO A 94 10.20 -2.87 -8.22
N GLU A 95 10.21 -1.59 -8.59
CA GLU A 95 11.44 -0.81 -8.77
C GLU A 95 12.06 -0.44 -7.42
N VAL A 96 11.24 0.02 -6.47
CA VAL A 96 11.70 0.36 -5.12
C VAL A 96 12.23 -0.88 -4.42
N LEU A 97 11.52 -2.00 -4.51
CA LEU A 97 11.96 -3.23 -3.84
C LEU A 97 13.28 -3.73 -4.42
N GLN A 98 13.45 -3.66 -5.74
CA GLN A 98 14.69 -4.05 -6.42
C GLN A 98 15.89 -3.13 -6.09
N GLY A 99 15.66 -1.84 -5.88
CA GLY A 99 16.71 -0.89 -5.50
C GLY A 99 17.07 -0.90 -4.01
N SER A 100 16.28 -1.57 -3.18
CA SER A 100 16.47 -1.66 -1.74
C SER A 100 17.19 -2.95 -1.31
N SER A 101 17.75 -2.95 -0.09
CA SER A 101 18.30 -4.16 0.54
C SER A 101 17.18 -5.19 0.89
N LEU A 102 17.52 -6.47 1.06
CA LEU A 102 16.51 -7.49 1.40
C LEU A 102 15.80 -7.19 2.74
N THR A 103 16.51 -6.70 3.75
CA THR A 103 15.92 -6.33 5.04
C THR A 103 14.94 -5.16 4.92
N THR A 104 15.26 -4.16 4.10
CA THR A 104 14.37 -3.02 3.86
C THR A 104 13.20 -3.40 2.96
N GLY A 105 13.42 -4.29 1.99
CA GLY A 105 12.37 -4.88 1.16
C GLY A 105 11.36 -5.65 1.99
N LEU A 106 11.80 -6.39 3.01
CA LEU A 106 10.91 -7.07 3.96
C LEU A 106 10.04 -6.07 4.74
N LEU A 107 10.64 -5.00 5.27
CA LEU A 107 9.89 -3.94 5.98
C LEU A 107 8.87 -3.26 5.07
N LEU A 108 9.25 -2.96 3.82
CA LEU A 108 8.37 -2.38 2.81
C LEU A 108 7.22 -3.30 2.42
N ALA A 109 7.48 -4.60 2.32
CA ALA A 109 6.48 -5.60 1.97
C ALA A 109 5.48 -5.85 3.12
N THR A 110 5.90 -5.72 4.37
CA THR A 110 5.10 -6.12 5.55
C THR A 110 4.66 -4.93 6.38
N ALA A 111 5.54 -4.42 7.25
CA ALA A 111 5.25 -3.38 8.23
C ALA A 111 4.69 -2.10 7.59
N MET A 112 5.23 -1.70 6.44
CA MET A 112 4.81 -0.47 5.74
C MET A 112 3.42 -0.59 5.11
N LYS A 113 2.93 -1.81 4.85
CA LYS A 113 1.57 -2.05 4.34
C LYS A 113 0.53 -2.09 5.45
N PHE A 114 0.92 -2.29 6.71
CA PHE A 114 -0.02 -2.43 7.82
C PHE A 114 -0.86 -1.17 8.07
N PRO A 115 -0.28 0.05 8.23
CA PRO A 115 -1.10 1.24 8.48
C PRO A 115 -2.11 1.55 7.36
N PRO A 116 -1.74 1.52 6.05
CA PRO A 116 -2.73 1.68 5.00
C PRO A 116 -3.82 0.60 4.98
N ILE A 117 -3.50 -0.67 5.29
CA ILE A 117 -4.51 -1.75 5.41
C ILE A 117 -5.46 -1.49 6.58
N THR A 118 -4.97 -0.98 7.71
CA THR A 118 -5.86 -0.63 8.85
C THR A 118 -6.83 0.49 8.49
N LEU A 119 -6.40 1.50 7.72
CA LEU A 119 -7.32 2.53 7.21
C LEU A 119 -8.31 1.96 6.20
N PHE A 120 -7.84 1.07 5.33
CA PHE A 120 -8.70 0.35 4.37
C PHE A 120 -9.81 -0.43 5.08
N LEU A 121 -9.48 -1.06 6.20
CA LEU A 121 -10.42 -1.75 7.09
C LEU A 121 -11.42 -0.82 7.78
N LEU A 122 -10.93 0.26 8.40
CA LEU A 122 -11.79 1.20 9.13
C LEU A 122 -12.80 1.91 8.22
N THR A 123 -12.40 2.15 6.97
CA THR A 123 -13.20 2.86 5.98
C THR A 123 -13.94 1.95 5.00
N SER A 124 -13.88 0.62 5.18
CA SER A 124 -14.48 -0.35 4.27
C SER A 124 -15.94 -0.09 3.86
N PRO A 125 -16.86 0.40 4.73
CA PRO A 125 -18.23 0.67 4.32
C PRO A 125 -18.38 1.91 3.41
N SER A 126 -17.39 2.79 3.38
CA SER A 126 -17.40 4.05 2.62
C SER A 126 -16.63 3.96 1.30
N LEU A 127 -15.94 2.85 1.03
CA LEU A 127 -15.12 2.72 -0.18
C LEU A 127 -15.98 2.52 -1.43
N ASN A 128 -15.52 3.06 -2.55
CA ASN A 128 -16.15 2.81 -3.85
C ASN A 128 -15.93 1.34 -4.28
N HIS A 129 -16.98 0.52 -4.13
CA HIS A 129 -16.93 -0.91 -4.42
C HIS A 129 -16.62 -1.23 -5.89
N THR A 130 -17.16 -0.48 -6.86
CA THR A 130 -16.93 -0.78 -8.29
C THR A 130 -15.48 -0.55 -8.69
N LEU A 131 -14.89 0.55 -8.21
CA LEU A 131 -13.47 0.82 -8.43
C LEU A 131 -12.59 -0.23 -7.73
N LEU A 132 -12.95 -0.61 -6.51
CA LEU A 132 -12.16 -1.55 -5.70
C LEU A 132 -12.16 -2.97 -6.30
N THR A 133 -13.29 -3.48 -6.78
CA THR A 133 -13.35 -4.79 -7.44
C THR A 133 -12.52 -4.81 -8.73
N ILE A 134 -12.59 -3.75 -9.54
CA ILE A 134 -11.78 -3.60 -10.75
C ILE A 134 -10.28 -3.66 -10.38
N MET A 135 -9.83 -2.81 -9.45
CA MET A 135 -8.44 -2.80 -9.00
C MET A 135 -7.99 -4.15 -8.41
N ALA A 136 -8.87 -4.84 -7.68
CA ALA A 136 -8.59 -6.13 -7.07
C ALA A 136 -8.36 -7.23 -8.11
N ILE A 137 -9.26 -7.35 -9.09
CA ILE A 137 -9.15 -8.35 -10.17
C ILE A 137 -7.90 -8.09 -11.00
N PHE A 138 -7.66 -6.83 -11.40
CA PHE A 138 -6.49 -6.47 -12.18
C PHE A 138 -5.18 -6.68 -11.41
N SER A 139 -5.13 -6.40 -10.11
CA SER A 139 -3.92 -6.64 -9.29
C SER A 139 -3.64 -8.14 -9.10
N ALA A 140 -4.67 -8.96 -8.89
CA ALA A 140 -4.51 -10.41 -8.86
C ALA A 140 -3.98 -10.97 -10.19
N ALA A 141 -4.56 -10.53 -11.31
CA ALA A 141 -4.18 -11.00 -12.65
C ALA A 141 -2.78 -10.51 -13.08
N LEU A 142 -2.52 -9.20 -13.01
CA LEU A 142 -1.25 -8.61 -13.46
C LEU A 142 -0.09 -8.98 -12.52
N GLY A 143 -0.34 -9.10 -11.21
CA GLY A 143 0.68 -9.60 -10.28
C GLY A 143 1.12 -11.01 -10.65
N GLY A 144 0.18 -11.89 -11.03
CA GLY A 144 0.51 -13.22 -11.52
C GLY A 144 1.29 -13.18 -12.84
N TRP A 145 0.76 -12.50 -13.86
CA TRP A 145 1.36 -12.50 -15.19
C TRP A 145 2.73 -11.81 -15.24
N ALA A 146 2.84 -10.61 -14.66
CA ALA A 146 4.10 -9.88 -14.68
C ALA A 146 5.20 -10.55 -13.86
N GLY A 147 4.83 -11.33 -12.83
CA GLY A 147 5.77 -12.12 -12.03
C GLY A 147 6.46 -13.24 -12.80
N LEU A 148 5.78 -13.86 -13.79
CA LEU A 148 6.33 -14.96 -14.58
C LEU A 148 7.53 -14.54 -15.45
N ASN A 149 7.57 -13.28 -15.87
CA ASN A 149 8.62 -12.77 -16.76
C ASN A 149 9.75 -12.04 -16.02
N GLN A 150 9.90 -12.24 -14.70
CA GLN A 150 10.98 -11.64 -13.93
C GLN A 150 12.03 -12.69 -13.56
N THR A 151 13.30 -12.38 -13.85
CA THR A 151 14.45 -13.17 -13.37
C THR A 151 14.94 -12.71 -12.00
N GLN A 152 14.61 -11.47 -11.61
CA GLN A 152 15.07 -10.87 -10.36
C GLN A 152 14.13 -11.24 -9.21
N ILE A 153 14.63 -11.97 -8.22
CA ILE A 153 13.83 -12.49 -7.09
C ILE A 153 13.07 -11.37 -6.36
N ARG A 154 13.71 -10.21 -6.15
CA ARG A 154 13.05 -9.04 -5.54
C ARG A 154 11.85 -8.54 -6.35
N LYS A 155 11.91 -8.55 -7.68
CA LYS A 155 10.76 -8.19 -8.52
C LYS A 155 9.66 -9.26 -8.47
N ILE A 156 10.03 -10.54 -8.43
CA ILE A 156 9.07 -11.64 -8.23
C ILE A 156 8.31 -11.44 -6.91
N MET A 157 9.02 -11.15 -5.80
CA MET A 157 8.41 -10.86 -4.50
C MET A 157 7.54 -9.60 -4.51
N ALA A 158 7.89 -8.61 -5.33
CA ALA A 158 7.06 -7.43 -5.49
C ALA A 158 5.73 -7.76 -6.19
N PHE A 159 5.76 -8.52 -7.28
CA PHE A 159 4.55 -8.93 -8.00
C PHE A 159 3.69 -9.92 -7.23
N SER A 160 4.28 -10.80 -6.43
CA SER A 160 3.50 -11.64 -5.49
C SER A 160 2.79 -10.80 -4.43
N SER A 161 3.41 -9.71 -3.94
CA SER A 161 2.71 -8.80 -3.03
C SER A 161 1.52 -8.10 -3.70
N ILE A 162 1.63 -7.76 -4.98
CA ILE A 162 0.58 -7.08 -5.73
C ILE A 162 -0.61 -8.04 -5.92
N SER A 163 -0.35 -9.30 -6.24
CA SER A 163 -1.42 -10.31 -6.38
C SER A 163 -2.09 -10.61 -5.04
N HIS A 164 -1.32 -10.77 -3.95
CA HIS A 164 -1.87 -10.97 -2.61
C HIS A 164 -2.72 -9.78 -2.16
N LEU A 165 -2.31 -8.55 -2.45
CA LEU A 165 -3.13 -7.37 -2.18
C LEU A 165 -4.42 -7.36 -3.03
N GLY A 166 -4.42 -7.90 -4.24
CA GLY A 166 -5.64 -8.12 -5.01
C GLY A 166 -6.64 -9.04 -4.30
N TRP A 167 -6.15 -10.14 -3.72
CA TRP A 167 -6.99 -11.02 -2.91
C TRP A 167 -7.47 -10.38 -1.60
N MET A 168 -6.63 -9.60 -0.92
CA MET A 168 -7.03 -8.88 0.29
C MET A 168 -8.08 -7.81 -0.01
N THR A 169 -7.94 -7.12 -1.15
CA THR A 169 -8.86 -6.04 -1.52
C THR A 169 -10.21 -6.58 -1.92
N ILE A 170 -10.31 -7.66 -2.70
CA ILE A 170 -11.62 -8.18 -3.11
C ILE A 170 -12.47 -8.62 -1.90
N ILE A 171 -11.83 -9.19 -0.88
CA ILE A 171 -12.56 -9.73 0.28
C ILE A 171 -12.95 -8.66 1.31
N ILE A 172 -12.37 -7.45 1.24
CA ILE A 172 -12.71 -6.37 2.19
C ILE A 172 -14.15 -5.91 2.09
N ILE A 173 -14.71 -5.98 0.89
CA ILE A 173 -16.09 -5.60 0.60
C ILE A 173 -17.07 -6.54 1.31
N TYR A 174 -16.70 -7.82 1.43
CA TYR A 174 -17.56 -8.86 1.98
C TYR A 174 -17.34 -9.07 3.47
N ASN A 175 -16.08 -9.22 3.89
CA ASN A 175 -15.74 -9.43 5.29
C ASN A 175 -14.34 -8.88 5.60
N PRO A 176 -14.25 -7.68 6.23
CA PRO A 176 -12.97 -7.05 6.54
C PRO A 176 -12.07 -7.93 7.41
N LYS A 177 -12.63 -8.76 8.31
CA LYS A 177 -11.82 -9.63 9.18
C LYS A 177 -11.01 -10.68 8.40
N LEU A 178 -11.52 -11.15 7.25
CA LEU A 178 -10.79 -12.08 6.39
C LEU A 178 -9.57 -11.42 5.72
N THR A 179 -9.63 -10.12 5.44
CA THR A 179 -8.47 -9.38 4.92
C THR A 179 -7.32 -9.35 5.91
N LEU A 180 -7.62 -9.24 7.20
CA LEU A 180 -6.61 -9.23 8.26
C LEU A 180 -5.93 -10.59 8.37
N ILE A 181 -6.71 -11.68 8.33
CA ILE A 181 -6.18 -13.05 8.37
C ILE A 181 -5.26 -13.30 7.17
N THR A 182 -5.71 -12.93 5.96
CA THR A 182 -4.90 -13.09 4.74
C THR A 182 -3.64 -12.21 4.77
N PHE A 183 -3.71 -11.01 5.35
CA PHE A 183 -2.53 -10.17 5.58
C PHE A 183 -1.52 -10.81 6.53
N TYR A 184 -1.97 -11.41 7.64
CA TYR A 184 -1.05 -12.10 8.55
C TYR A 184 -0.40 -13.33 7.91
N LEU A 185 -1.16 -14.14 7.16
CA LEU A 185 -0.59 -15.26 6.40
C LEU A 185 0.45 -14.77 5.39
N TYR A 186 0.14 -13.70 4.66
CA TYR A 186 1.09 -13.06 3.74
C TYR A 186 2.37 -12.59 4.45
N CYS A 187 2.26 -11.94 5.61
CA CYS A 187 3.44 -11.51 6.38
C CYS A 187 4.29 -12.71 6.83
N MET A 188 3.67 -13.79 7.29
CA MET A 188 4.38 -15.01 7.70
C MET A 188 5.14 -15.66 6.54
N MET A 189 4.48 -15.80 5.38
CA MET A 189 5.13 -16.39 4.19
C MET A 189 6.26 -15.51 3.66
N THR A 190 6.03 -14.19 3.57
CA THR A 190 7.04 -13.26 3.05
C THR A 190 8.23 -13.13 3.98
N THR A 191 8.03 -13.05 5.30
CA THR A 191 9.13 -13.04 6.27
C THR A 191 10.01 -14.27 6.13
N ALA A 192 9.42 -15.46 6.02
CA ALA A 192 10.17 -16.70 5.82
C ALA A 192 11.04 -16.62 4.54
N ILE A 193 10.47 -16.23 3.40
CA ILE A 193 11.18 -16.15 2.12
C ILE A 193 12.28 -15.08 2.13
N PHE A 194 12.02 -13.88 2.66
CA PHE A 194 13.04 -12.82 2.71
C PHE A 194 14.20 -13.18 3.63
N LEU A 195 13.95 -13.90 4.72
CA LEU A 195 14.99 -14.35 5.64
C LEU A 195 15.84 -15.46 5.01
N THR A 196 15.25 -16.43 4.32
CA THR A 196 16.01 -17.48 3.62
C THR A 196 16.89 -16.89 2.52
N LEU A 197 16.39 -15.93 1.74
CA LEU A 197 17.15 -15.22 0.71
C LEU A 197 18.28 -14.36 1.27
N LYS A 198 18.20 -13.95 2.54
CA LYS A 198 19.25 -13.15 3.19
C LYS A 198 20.40 -14.04 3.67
N THR A 199 20.10 -15.29 4.04
CA THR A 199 21.11 -16.24 4.54
C THR A 199 21.93 -16.90 3.44
N THR A 200 21.47 -16.82 2.19
CA THR A 200 22.18 -17.26 0.97
C THR A 200 22.95 -16.11 0.34
#